data_AF-A0A2V3PKV3-F1
#
_entry.id   AF-A0A2V3PKV3-F1
#
_cell.length_a   1.000
_cell.length_b   1.000
_cell.length_c   1.000
_cell.angle_alpha   90.00
_cell.angle_beta   90.00
_cell.angle_gamma   90.00
#
_symmetry.space_group_name_H-M   'P 1'
#
loop_
_entity.id
_entity.type
_entity.pdbx_description
1 polymer ?
#
loop_
_entity_poly.entity_id
_entity_poly.type
_entity_poly.pdbx_seq_one_letter_code
_entity_poly.pdbx_strand_id
1 'polypeptide(L)'
;MYVAEYIENEVKENIIDLLFEDQKATLSCTFDKNNTCNASHIFFDDLDELSNYISYLNKTYAYDYIRSYWTLPNSFISIEHTKRV
;
A
#
# COMPACT_ATOMS: atom_id res chain seq x y z
N MET A 1 0.85 -13.38 8.77
CA MET A 1 -0.02 -12.26 9.21
C MET A 1 0.48 -11.81 10.56
N TYR A 2 0.91 -10.56 10.63
CA TYR A 2 1.37 -9.91 11.86
C TYR A 2 0.40 -8.79 12.21
N VAL A 3 0.03 -8.71 13.47
CA VAL A 3 -0.81 -7.62 14.00
C VAL A 3 0.09 -6.81 14.92
N ALA A 4 0.25 -5.53 14.60
CA ALA A 4 1.08 -4.60 15.35
C ALA A 4 0.26 -3.39 15.78
N GLU A 5 0.66 -2.80 16.89
CA GLU A 5 0.06 -1.60 17.44
C GLU A 5 1.14 -0.51 17.43
N TYR A 6 0.96 0.52 16.59
CA TYR A 6 1.88 1.65 16.52
C TYR A 6 1.38 2.77 17.42
N ILE A 7 2.27 3.27 18.30
CA ILE A 7 1.97 4.34 19.25
C ILE A 7 3.03 5.42 19.08
N GLU A 8 2.67 6.56 18.49
CA GLU A 8 3.55 7.73 18.38
C GLU A 8 2.77 9.00 18.72
N ASN A 9 3.34 9.85 19.60
CA ASN A 9 2.75 11.13 20.03
C ASN A 9 1.28 11.04 20.46
N GLU A 10 0.92 10.05 21.28
CA GLU A 10 -0.46 9.76 21.76
C GLU A 10 -1.45 9.32 20.66
N VAL A 11 -1.00 9.17 19.41
CA VAL A 11 -1.78 8.58 18.33
C VAL A 11 -1.55 7.07 18.35
N LYS A 12 -2.65 6.34 18.48
CA LYS A 12 -2.68 4.88 18.49
C LYS A 12 -3.27 4.40 17.16
N GLU A 13 -2.44 3.82 16.31
CA GLU A 13 -2.88 3.22 15.05
C GLU A 13 -2.67 1.71 15.09
N ASN A 14 -3.77 0.97 14.89
CA ASN A 14 -3.67 -0.46 14.66
C ASN A 14 -3.19 -0.68 13.23
N ILE A 15 -2.26 -1.60 13.04
CA ILE A 15 -1.71 -1.95 11.73
C ILE A 15 -1.78 -3.47 11.58
N ILE A 16 -2.24 -3.93 10.41
CA ILE A 16 -2.15 -5.34 10.02
C ILE A 16 -1.21 -5.44 8.83
N ASP A 17 -0.17 -6.27 9.01
CA ASP A 17 0.81 -6.58 7.97
C ASP A 17 0.64 -8.02 7.48
N LEU A 18 0.54 -8.14 6.17
CA LEU A 18 0.48 -9.40 5.44
C LEU A 18 1.75 -9.54 4.62
N LEU A 19 2.63 -10.42 5.07
CA LEU A 19 3.87 -10.77 4.39
C LEU A 19 3.60 -11.83 3.31
N PHE A 20 4.05 -11.55 2.10
CA PHE A 20 4.07 -12.44 0.95
C PHE A 20 5.52 -12.80 0.64
N GLU A 21 6.02 -13.85 1.29
CA GLU A 21 7.44 -14.24 1.22
C GLU A 21 7.90 -14.52 -0.21
N ASP A 22 7.10 -15.26 -0.99
CA ASP A 22 7.40 -15.62 -2.37
C ASP A 22 7.46 -14.39 -3.30
N GLN A 23 6.66 -13.37 -3.01
CA GLN A 23 6.57 -12.12 -3.80
C GLN A 23 7.45 -11.01 -3.22
N LYS A 24 8.20 -11.29 -2.13
CA LYS A 24 9.00 -10.32 -1.38
C LYS A 24 8.27 -9.00 -1.16
N ALA A 25 7.01 -9.12 -0.74
CA ALA A 25 6.11 -7.99 -0.60
C ALA A 25 5.39 -8.02 0.74
N THR A 26 5.13 -6.84 1.30
CA THR A 26 4.33 -6.67 2.51
C THR A 26 3.16 -5.75 2.22
N LEU A 27 1.94 -6.24 2.42
CA LEU A 27 0.73 -5.42 2.40
C LEU A 27 0.44 -4.98 3.83
N SER A 28 0.48 -3.67 4.06
CA SER A 28 0.11 -3.05 5.33
C SER A 28 -1.25 -2.38 5.20
N CYS A 29 -2.08 -2.49 6.23
CA CYS A 29 -3.35 -1.78 6.34
C CYS A 29 -3.39 -1.01 7.66
N THR A 30 -3.71 0.28 7.57
CA THR A 30 -3.97 1.14 8.73
C THR A 30 -5.47 1.24 8.96
N PHE A 31 -5.85 1.42 10.22
CA PHE A 31 -7.25 1.40 10.65
C PHE A 31 -7.69 2.75 11.20
N ASP A 32 -8.89 3.17 10.82
CA ASP A 32 -9.53 4.35 11.38
C ASP A 32 -10.10 4.10 12.79
N LYS A 33 -10.72 5.13 13.37
CA LYS A 33 -11.36 5.06 14.70
C LYS A 33 -12.50 4.04 14.79
N ASN A 34 -13.05 3.60 13.67
CA ASN A 34 -14.12 2.61 13.59
C ASN A 34 -13.56 1.19 13.34
N ASN A 35 -12.23 1.00 13.44
CA ASN A 35 -11.55 -0.24 13.07
C ASN A 35 -11.84 -0.69 11.63
N THR A 36 -12.02 0.27 10.72
CA THR A 36 -12.11 0.00 9.28
C THR A 36 -10.78 0.35 8.63
N CYS A 37 -10.29 -0.52 7.74
CA CYS A 37 -9.10 -0.23 6.95
C CYS A 37 -9.32 1.03 6.11
N ASN A 38 -8.58 2.10 6.36
CA ASN A 38 -8.76 3.38 5.65
C ASN A 38 -7.64 3.67 4.65
N ALA A 39 -6.45 3.09 4.84
CA ALA A 39 -5.39 3.10 3.84
C ALA A 39 -4.69 1.74 3.80
N SER A 40 -4.13 1.41 2.64
CA SER A 40 -3.31 0.21 2.47
C SER A 40 -2.09 0.53 1.62
N HIS A 41 -0.94 0.01 2.04
CA HIS A 41 0.34 0.23 1.40
C HIS A 41 0.95 -1.12 1.03
N ILE A 42 1.49 -1.23 -0.18
CA ILE A 42 2.25 -2.41 -0.60
C ILE A 42 3.71 -2.00 -0.66
N PHE A 43 4.52 -2.64 0.17
CA PHE A 43 5.97 -2.51 0.16
C PHE A 43 6.55 -3.68 -0.61
N PHE A 44 7.43 -3.40 -1.57
CA PHE A 44 8.18 -4.42 -2.29
C PHE A 44 9.64 -4.34 -1.86
N ASP A 45 10.22 -5.46 -1.46
CA ASP A 45 11.64 -5.53 -1.09
C ASP A 45 12.55 -5.60 -2.33
N ASP A 46 11.95 -5.81 -3.50
CA ASP A 46 12.61 -6.00 -4.78
C ASP A 46 12.03 -5.04 -5.85
N LEU A 47 12.91 -4.34 -6.57
CA LEU A 47 12.52 -3.42 -7.64
C LEU A 47 11.95 -4.15 -8.85
N ASP A 48 12.36 -5.40 -9.08
CA ASP A 48 11.81 -6.22 -10.17
C ASP A 48 10.34 -6.55 -9.89
N GLU A 49 9.99 -6.88 -8.64
CA GLU A 49 8.61 -7.14 -8.22
C GLU A 49 7.74 -5.88 -8.32
N LEU A 50 8.27 -4.72 -7.91
CA LEU A 50 7.58 -3.44 -8.11
C LEU A 50 7.33 -3.17 -9.59
N SER A 51 8.33 -3.39 -10.44
CA SER A 51 8.23 -3.16 -11.90
C SER A 51 7.22 -4.10 -12.56
N ASN A 52 7.18 -5.36 -12.12
CA ASN A 52 6.19 -6.35 -12.54
C ASN A 52 4.78 -5.93 -12.14
N TYR A 53 4.61 -5.44 -10.91
CA TYR A 53 3.31 -4.97 -10.42
C TYR A 53 2.82 -3.72 -11.16
N ILE A 54 3.69 -2.73 -11.39
CA ILE A 54 3.37 -1.55 -12.22
C ILE A 54 2.97 -1.98 -13.64
N SER A 55 3.68 -2.96 -14.22
CA SER A 55 3.37 -3.50 -15.55
C SER A 55 2.00 -4.17 -15.58
N TYR A 56 1.62 -4.89 -14.52
CA TYR A 56 0.29 -5.44 -14.35
C TYR A 56 -0.79 -4.34 -14.25
N LEU A 57 -0.55 -3.31 -13.44
CA LEU A 57 -1.50 -2.19 -13.28
C LEU A 57 -1.73 -1.46 -14.60
N ASN A 58 -0.67 -1.18 -15.36
CA ASN A 58 -0.75 -0.54 -16.68
C ASN A 58 -1.57 -1.35 -17.70
N LYS A 59 -1.57 -2.68 -17.60
CA LYS A 59 -2.36 -3.55 -18.48
C LYS A 59 -3.82 -3.67 -18.05
N THR A 60 -4.09 -3.49 -16.76
CA THR A 60 -5.37 -3.85 -16.13
C THR A 60 -6.26 -2.63 -15.88
N TYR A 61 -5.67 -1.48 -15.57
CA TYR A 61 -6.38 -0.30 -15.10
C TYR A 61 -6.00 0.94 -15.90
N ALA A 62 -6.98 1.84 -16.06
CA ALA A 62 -6.72 3.14 -16.66
C ALA A 62 -5.86 4.00 -15.72
N TYR A 63 -4.79 4.58 -16.26
CA TYR A 63 -3.95 5.52 -15.54
C TYR A 63 -4.43 6.96 -15.77
N ASP A 64 -4.69 7.69 -14.68
CA ASP A 64 -4.99 9.12 -14.70
C ASP A 64 -3.66 9.89 -14.58
N TYR A 65 -3.18 10.44 -15.70
CA TYR A 65 -1.94 11.20 -15.75
C TYR A 65 -2.00 12.53 -15.01
N ILE A 66 -3.18 13.13 -14.85
CA ILE A 66 -3.33 14.40 -14.13
C ILE A 66 -3.20 14.16 -12.63
N ARG A 67 -3.76 13.04 -12.14
CA ARG A 67 -3.78 12.69 -10.72
C ARG A 67 -2.68 11.71 -10.30
N SER A 68 -1.94 11.16 -11.27
CA SER A 68 -0.82 10.23 -11.07
C SER A 68 -1.19 8.92 -10.36
N TYR A 69 -2.33 8.32 -10.71
CA TYR A 69 -2.78 7.04 -10.13
C TYR A 69 -3.45 6.11 -11.16
N TRP A 70 -3.53 4.82 -10.85
CA TRP A 70 -4.43 3.88 -11.51
C TRP A 70 -5.81 3.92 -10.86
N THR A 71 -6.86 3.97 -11.69
CA THR A 71 -8.26 4.00 -11.23
C THR A 71 -8.81 2.59 -11.09
N LEU A 72 -9.27 2.23 -9.90
CA LEU A 72 -9.98 0.97 -9.62
C LEU A 72 -11.48 1.28 -9.44
N PRO A 73 -12.38 0.27 -9.49
CA PRO A 73 -13.83 0.51 -9.38
C PRO A 73 -14.27 1.31 -8.15
N ASN A 74 -13.60 1.11 -7.00
CA ASN A 74 -13.96 1.73 -5.72
C ASN A 74 -12.76 2.37 -5.00
N SER A 75 -11.62 2.52 -5.68
CA SER A 75 -10.38 3.01 -5.06
C SER A 75 -9.39 3.49 -6.13
N PHE A 76 -8.18 3.85 -5.72
CA PHE A 76 -7.07 4.18 -6.59
C PHE A 76 -5.78 3.61 -6.04
N ILE A 77 -4.80 3.38 -6.90
CA ILE A 77 -3.43 3.00 -6.52
C ILE A 77 -2.49 4.08 -7.04
N SER A 78 -1.69 4.67 -6.16
CA SER A 78 -0.65 5.63 -6.51
C SER A 78 0.71 5.14 -6.02
N ILE A 79 1.77 5.52 -6.73
CA ILE A 79 3.13 5.34 -6.21
C ILE A 79 3.38 6.44 -5.18
N GLU A 80 3.66 6.05 -3.95
CA GLU A 80 4.05 6.98 -2.91
C GLU A 80 5.58 7.12 -2.87
N HIS A 81 6.06 8.35 -3.07
CA HIS A 81 7.47 8.66 -2.87
C HIS A 81 7.67 9.01 -1.40
N THR A 82 8.22 8.08 -0.62
CA THR A 82 8.66 8.41 0.74
C THR A 82 9.75 9.48 0.65
N LYS A 83 9.54 10.62 1.32
CA LYS A 83 10.59 11.64 1.45
C LYS A 83 11.77 10.99 2.15
N ARG A 84 12.94 10.97 1.49
CA ARG A 84 14.20 10.73 2.21
C ARG A 84 14.33 11.84 3.24
N VAL A 85 14.22 11.47 4.52
CA VAL A 85 14.63 12.31 5.66
C VAL A 85 16.14 12.46 5.62
#